data_AF-A0A7S0XRC8-F1
#
_entry.id   AF-A0A7S0XRC8-F1
#
_cell.length_a   1.000
_cell.length_b   1.000
_cell.length_c   1.000
_cell.angle_alpha   90.00
_cell.angle_beta   90.00
_cell.angle_gamma   90.00
#
_symmetry.space_group_name_H-M   'P 1'
#
loop_
_entity.id
_entity.type
_entity.pdbx_description
1 polymer ?
#
loop_
_entity_poly.entity_id
_entity_poly.type
_entity_poly.pdbx_seq_one_letter_code
_entity_poly.pdbx_strand_id
1 'polypeptide(L)'
;WQACLDKGVDKGVASARGEGGERSMSTKQDMEAHVYHSLANTLIDLMTEELERTEDEREDFEVENSGDGVVTVKVTGKGTWVVNKQAPSQQIWLSSPISGPTHFAYKGGGGEGGGGCWV
;
A
#
# COMPACT_ATOMS: atom_id res chain seq x y z
N TRP A 1 2.07 7.50 8.01
CA TRP A 1 2.32 7.12 6.60
C TRP A 1 3.49 6.16 6.48
N GLN A 2 4.76 6.59 6.53
CA GLN A 2 5.92 5.68 6.37
C GLN A 2 5.93 4.51 7.36
N ALA A 3 5.62 4.77 8.64
CA ALA A 3 5.61 3.74 9.69
C ALA A 3 4.51 2.66 9.54
N CYS A 4 3.44 2.92 8.76
CA CYS A 4 2.40 1.93 8.47
C CYS A 4 2.83 0.99 7.33
N LEU A 5 3.63 1.49 6.38
CA LEU A 5 4.14 0.71 5.25
C LEU A 5 5.20 -0.31 5.67
N ASP A 6 5.95 -0.05 6.75
CA ASP A 6 7.05 -0.90 7.23
C ASP A 6 6.60 -2.11 8.08
N LYS A 7 5.32 -2.19 8.51
CA LYS A 7 4.84 -3.23 9.45
C LYS A 7 4.13 -4.43 8.80
N GLY A 8 4.05 -4.48 7.47
CA GLY A 8 3.34 -5.55 6.76
C GLY A 8 4.24 -6.72 6.37
N VAL A 9 3.84 -7.92 6.83
CA VAL A 9 4.17 -9.26 6.28
C VAL A 9 5.29 -10.03 7.03
N ASP A 10 4.85 -10.76 8.06
CA ASP A 10 5.56 -11.91 8.63
C ASP A 10 4.62 -13.13 8.51
N LYS A 11 4.90 -14.03 7.55
CA LYS A 11 4.74 -15.49 7.66
C LYS A 11 5.04 -16.19 6.35
N GLY A 12 6.00 -17.11 6.43
CA GLY A 12 6.64 -17.78 5.31
C GLY A 12 5.81 -18.84 4.61
N VAL A 13 6.20 -19.05 3.35
CA VAL A 13 5.95 -20.24 2.54
C VAL A 13 7.26 -20.52 1.79
N ALA A 14 7.72 -21.77 1.84
CA ALA A 14 9.03 -22.20 1.37
C ALA A 14 9.01 -22.71 -0.09
N SER A 15 10.22 -22.69 -0.70
CA SER A 15 10.70 -23.58 -1.79
C SER A 15 10.29 -23.21 -3.23
N ALA A 16 11.11 -23.18 -4.30
CA ALA A 16 12.55 -23.41 -4.51
C ALA A 16 12.99 -22.91 -5.91
N ARG A 17 14.24 -22.40 -5.97
CA ARG A 17 15.29 -22.49 -7.04
C ARG A 17 15.18 -21.71 -8.37
N GLY A 18 16.22 -20.88 -8.64
CA GLY A 18 16.83 -20.79 -9.99
C GLY A 18 17.22 -19.40 -10.57
N GLU A 19 18.35 -18.84 -10.13
CA GLU A 19 19.40 -18.07 -10.85
C GLU A 19 19.09 -17.06 -11.99
N GLY A 20 19.55 -15.80 -11.80
CA GLY A 20 20.48 -15.12 -12.72
C GLY A 20 19.98 -13.98 -13.64
N GLY A 21 20.59 -12.79 -13.51
CA GLY A 21 20.80 -11.86 -14.65
C GLY A 21 20.31 -10.42 -14.49
N GLU A 22 21.25 -9.47 -14.41
CA GLU A 22 21.04 -8.02 -14.42
C GLU A 22 20.42 -7.52 -15.74
N ARG A 23 19.34 -6.72 -15.65
CA ARG A 23 18.92 -5.80 -16.72
C ARG A 23 18.11 -4.64 -16.14
N SER A 24 18.64 -3.42 -16.27
CA SER A 24 17.89 -2.18 -16.08
C SER A 24 16.79 -2.08 -17.15
N MET A 25 15.55 -2.27 -16.74
CA MET A 25 14.33 -1.90 -17.45
C MET A 25 13.28 -1.60 -16.38
N SER A 26 12.41 -0.63 -16.62
CA SER A 26 11.16 -0.49 -15.88
C SER A 26 10.33 -1.74 -16.16
N THR A 27 10.59 -2.80 -15.41
CA THR A 27 9.79 -4.01 -15.42
C THR A 27 8.46 -3.61 -14.81
N LYS A 28 7.39 -3.63 -15.62
CA LYS A 28 6.07 -3.91 -15.10
C LYS A 28 6.26 -5.05 -14.11
N GLN A 29 5.91 -4.81 -12.85
CA GLN A 29 5.88 -5.90 -11.90
C GLN A 29 4.78 -6.82 -12.39
N ASP A 30 5.17 -7.98 -12.91
CA ASP A 30 4.24 -9.06 -13.22
C ASP A 30 4.11 -9.89 -11.94
N MET A 31 3.49 -9.31 -10.91
CA MET A 31 3.02 -10.07 -9.76
C MET A 31 1.72 -10.78 -10.15
N GLU A 32 1.48 -11.97 -9.61
CA GLU A 32 0.17 -12.61 -9.78
C GLU A 32 -0.92 -11.71 -9.18
N ALA A 33 -1.99 -11.46 -9.94
CA ALA A 33 -3.04 -10.51 -9.56
C ALA A 33 -3.60 -10.78 -8.16
N HIS A 34 -3.78 -12.05 -7.79
CA HIS A 34 -4.29 -12.44 -6.48
C HIS A 34 -3.32 -12.09 -5.34
N VAL A 35 -2.01 -12.17 -5.56
CA VAL A 35 -0.98 -11.77 -4.58
C VAL A 35 -1.04 -10.27 -4.38
N TYR A 36 -1.12 -9.49 -5.46
CA TYR A 36 -1.30 -8.03 -5.37
C TYR A 36 -2.57 -7.68 -4.61
N HIS A 37 -3.70 -8.28 -4.97
CA HIS A 37 -4.97 -8.02 -4.30
C HIS A 37 -4.92 -8.35 -2.82
N SER A 38 -4.29 -9.48 -2.44
CA SER A 38 -4.12 -9.83 -1.03
C SER A 38 -3.29 -8.79 -0.29
N LEU A 39 -2.11 -8.43 -0.80
CA LEU A 39 -1.21 -7.46 -0.16
C LEU A 39 -1.84 -6.07 -0.06
N ALA A 40 -2.47 -5.62 -1.15
CA ALA A 40 -3.11 -4.32 -1.24
C ALA A 40 -4.32 -4.23 -0.30
N ASN A 41 -5.16 -5.27 -0.25
CA ASN A 41 -6.29 -5.30 0.68
C ASN A 41 -5.80 -5.25 2.12
N THR A 42 -4.84 -6.10 2.50
CA THR A 42 -4.27 -6.08 3.85
C THR A 42 -3.71 -4.70 4.23
N LEU A 43 -3.02 -4.02 3.32
CA LEU A 43 -2.53 -2.67 3.58
C LEU A 43 -3.68 -1.66 3.77
N ILE A 44 -4.68 -1.67 2.89
CA ILE A 44 -5.83 -0.77 2.97
C ILE A 44 -6.62 -1.01 4.26
N ASP A 45 -6.85 -2.26 4.64
CA ASP A 45 -7.58 -2.64 5.85
C ASP A 45 -6.84 -2.11 7.08
N LEU A 46 -5.55 -2.40 7.22
CA LEU A 46 -4.72 -1.90 8.33
C LEU A 46 -4.67 -0.37 8.39
N MET A 47 -4.58 0.31 7.25
CA MET A 47 -4.61 1.77 7.23
C MET A 47 -5.98 2.30 7.64
N THR A 48 -7.07 1.68 7.17
CA THR A 48 -8.43 2.10 7.50
C THR A 48 -8.67 1.96 9.00
N GLU A 49 -8.30 0.85 9.61
CA GLU A 49 -8.41 0.62 11.05
C GLU A 49 -7.71 1.71 11.87
N GLU A 50 -6.47 2.09 11.50
CA GLU A 50 -5.73 3.14 12.21
C GLU A 50 -6.30 4.54 11.97
N LEU A 51 -6.88 4.78 10.79
CA LEU A 51 -7.52 6.04 10.44
C LEU A 51 -8.85 6.22 11.18
N GLU A 52 -9.69 5.18 11.23
CA GLU A 52 -10.95 5.17 11.98
C GLU A 52 -10.70 5.38 13.47
N ARG A 53 -9.67 4.76 14.04
CA ARG A 53 -9.25 5.05 15.40
C ARG A 53 -8.85 6.51 15.60
N THR A 54 -8.19 7.12 14.61
CA THR A 54 -7.80 8.54 14.67
C THR A 54 -9.02 9.46 14.58
N GLU A 55 -10.04 9.07 13.83
CA GLU A 55 -11.33 9.76 13.74
C GLU A 55 -12.03 9.79 15.11
N ASP A 56 -12.08 8.65 15.82
CA ASP A 56 -12.65 8.57 17.18
C ASP A 56 -11.95 9.52 18.18
N GLU A 57 -10.66 9.78 17.97
CA GLU A 57 -9.84 10.64 18.85
C GLU A 57 -9.87 12.12 18.43
N ARG A 58 -10.36 12.45 17.21
CA ARG A 58 -10.25 13.80 16.63
C ARG A 58 -11.47 14.21 15.80
N GLU A 59 -12.15 15.26 16.27
CA GLU A 59 -13.32 15.84 15.58
C GLU A 59 -12.98 16.52 14.24
N ASP A 60 -11.72 16.87 13.98
CA ASP A 60 -11.30 17.52 12.74
C ASP A 60 -10.96 16.53 11.62
N PHE A 61 -11.15 15.24 11.86
CA PHE A 61 -10.79 14.12 10.99
C PHE A 61 -12.06 13.37 10.56
N GLU A 62 -12.19 13.07 9.27
CA GLU A 62 -13.30 12.28 8.72
C GLU A 62 -12.75 11.23 7.76
N VAL A 63 -13.11 9.97 7.96
CA VAL A 63 -12.64 8.81 7.17
C VAL A 63 -13.81 8.19 6.42
N GLU A 64 -13.66 8.04 5.11
CA GLU A 64 -14.65 7.41 4.26
C GLU A 64 -13.98 6.30 3.44
N ASN A 65 -14.41 5.06 3.64
CA ASN A 65 -14.00 3.92 2.83
C ASN A 65 -15.10 3.60 1.80
N SER A 66 -14.77 3.78 0.51
CA SER A 66 -15.72 3.55 -0.59
C SER A 66 -15.84 2.07 -1.00
N GLY A 67 -15.11 1.14 -0.37
CA GLY A 67 -15.20 -0.31 -0.59
C GLY A 67 -14.39 -0.85 -1.79
N ASP A 68 -14.14 -0.04 -2.82
CA ASP A 68 -13.35 -0.44 -4.01
C ASP A 68 -11.82 -0.35 -3.79
N GLY A 69 -11.37 -0.26 -2.54
CA GLY A 69 -9.96 0.03 -2.20
C GLY A 69 -9.61 1.51 -2.35
N VAL A 70 -10.62 2.39 -2.28
CA VAL A 70 -10.47 3.84 -2.18
C VAL A 70 -10.81 4.26 -0.76
N VAL A 71 -9.86 4.92 -0.10
CA VAL A 71 -10.03 5.50 1.24
C VAL A 71 -9.81 7.00 1.13
N THR A 72 -10.81 7.76 1.55
CA THR A 72 -10.78 9.22 1.56
C THR A 72 -10.66 9.70 3.00
N VAL A 73 -9.71 10.59 3.25
CA VAL A 73 -9.49 11.19 4.57
C VAL A 73 -9.60 12.70 4.44
N LYS A 74 -10.57 13.32 5.10
CA LYS A 74 -10.71 14.77 5.15
C LYS A 74 -10.19 15.27 6.49
N VAL A 75 -9.40 16.34 6.44
CA VAL A 75 -8.96 17.03 7.65
C VAL A 75 -9.32 18.50 7.53
N THR A 76 -10.12 18.97 8.48
CA THR A 76 -10.62 20.34 8.48
C THR A 76 -9.45 21.33 8.48
N GLY A 77 -9.44 22.24 7.50
CA GLY A 77 -8.38 23.25 7.34
C GLY A 77 -7.07 22.76 6.72
N LYS A 78 -6.91 21.45 6.41
CA LYS A 78 -5.71 20.93 5.71
C LYS A 78 -6.02 20.31 4.34
N GLY A 79 -7.25 19.87 4.10
CA GLY A 79 -7.69 19.35 2.81
C GLY A 79 -8.06 17.86 2.86
N THR A 80 -8.00 17.21 1.71
CA THR A 80 -8.47 15.82 1.53
C THR A 80 -7.36 14.95 0.96
N TRP A 81 -7.03 13.87 1.65
CA TRP A 81 -6.17 12.80 1.17
C TRP A 81 -7.02 11.70 0.56
N VAL A 82 -6.51 11.07 -0.50
CA VAL A 82 -7.16 9.92 -1.13
C VAL A 82 -6.13 8.83 -1.33
N VAL A 83 -6.37 7.68 -0.73
CA VAL A 83 -5.61 6.45 -0.98
C VAL A 83 -6.42 5.60 -1.95
N ASN A 84 -5.79 5.06 -2.99
CA ASN A 84 -6.46 4.26 -4.01
C ASN A 84 -5.63 3.04 -4.41
N LYS A 85 -6.27 1.87 -4.38
CA LYS A 85 -5.75 0.62 -4.92
C LYS A 85 -5.86 0.61 -6.46
N GLN A 86 -4.72 0.73 -7.14
CA GLN A 86 -4.64 0.71 -8.60
C GLN A 86 -4.24 -0.68 -9.12
N ALA A 87 -5.22 -1.55 -9.28
CA ALA A 87 -5.04 -2.93 -9.74
C ALA A 87 -4.39 -3.07 -11.14
N PRO A 88 -4.75 -2.26 -12.16
CA PRO A 88 -4.13 -2.39 -13.49
C PRO A 88 -2.62 -2.14 -13.50
N SER A 89 -2.13 -1.26 -12.63
CA SER A 89 -0.70 -0.95 -12.48
C SER A 89 -0.03 -1.68 -11.31
N GLN A 90 -0.79 -2.44 -10.51
CA GLN A 90 -0.34 -3.08 -9.27
C GLN A 90 0.32 -2.10 -8.29
N GLN A 91 -0.33 -0.96 -8.07
CA GLN A 91 0.20 0.11 -7.22
C GLN A 91 -0.83 0.56 -6.17
N ILE A 92 -0.35 1.29 -5.17
CA ILE A 92 -1.17 2.07 -4.25
C ILE A 92 -0.88 3.54 -4.49
N TRP A 93 -1.90 4.33 -4.75
CA TRP A 93 -1.77 5.76 -5.02
C TRP A 93 -2.23 6.54 -3.81
N LEU A 94 -1.50 7.61 -3.50
CA LEU A 94 -1.81 8.58 -2.47
C LEU A 94 -1.90 9.97 -3.11
N SER A 95 -3.08 10.57 -3.09
CA SER A 95 -3.27 11.99 -3.33
C SER A 95 -3.19 12.73 -2.00
N SER A 96 -2.29 13.72 -1.91
CA SER A 96 -2.11 14.55 -0.72
C SER A 96 -2.29 16.02 -1.08
N PRO A 97 -3.08 16.79 -0.31
CA PRO A 97 -3.27 18.23 -0.54
C PRO A 97 -2.01 19.04 -0.23
N ILE A 98 -1.03 18.45 0.46
CA ILE A 98 0.22 19.12 0.88
C ILE A 98 1.37 18.76 -0.05
N SER A 99 1.55 17.48 -0.36
CA SER A 99 2.70 16.96 -1.11
C SER A 99 2.40 16.60 -2.56
N GLY A 100 1.12 16.64 -2.97
CA GLY A 100 0.68 16.18 -4.28
C GLY A 100 0.57 14.65 -4.37
N PRO A 101 0.37 14.11 -5.59
CA PRO A 101 0.21 12.69 -5.81
C PRO A 101 1.53 11.93 -5.65
N THR A 102 1.47 10.74 -5.09
CA THR A 102 2.58 9.79 -4.97
C THR A 102 2.02 8.38 -5.13
N HIS A 103 2.83 7.44 -5.59
CA HIS A 103 2.42 6.05 -5.76
C HIS A 103 3.49 5.10 -5.27
N PHE A 104 3.06 3.95 -4.78
CA PHE A 104 3.90 2.92 -4.21
C PHE A 104 3.70 1.61 -4.97
N ALA A 105 4.78 0.91 -5.27
CA ALA A 105 4.79 -0.41 -5.85
C ALA A 105 5.38 -1.40 -4.84
N TYR A 106 4.89 -2.64 -4.83
CA TYR A 106 5.38 -3.63 -3.88
C TYR A 106 6.67 -4.25 -4.37
N LYS A 107 7.81 -3.97 -3.74
CA LYS A 107 9.06 -4.70 -4.00
C LYS A 107 9.09 -5.95 -3.14
N GLY A 108 8.94 -7.10 -3.78
CA GLY A 108 9.22 -8.39 -3.14
C GLY A 108 10.67 -8.42 -2.65
N GLY A 109 10.88 -8.93 -1.43
CA GLY A 109 12.22 -9.12 -0.89
C GLY A 109 13.01 -10.06 -1.80
N GLY A 110 14.06 -9.53 -2.43
CA GLY A 110 14.96 -10.33 -3.25
C GLY A 110 15.83 -11.22 -2.35
N GLY A 111 15.29 -12.37 -1.92
CA GLY A 111 16.03 -13.37 -1.17
C GLY A 111 15.24 -14.02 -0.05
N GLU A 112 15.49 -15.32 0.14
CA GLU A 112 14.92 -16.19 1.17
C GLU A 112 14.86 -15.48 2.54
N GLY A 113 13.63 -15.19 2.99
CA GLY A 113 13.35 -14.61 4.31
C GLY A 113 13.15 -13.08 4.35
N GLY A 114 13.31 -12.37 3.24
CA GLY A 114 13.05 -10.93 3.18
C GLY A 114 11.56 -10.63 3.00
N GLY A 115 10.88 -10.10 4.02
CA GLY A 115 9.57 -9.47 3.85
C GLY A 115 9.65 -8.37 2.79
N GLY A 116 8.73 -8.38 1.82
CA GLY A 116 8.65 -7.31 0.81
C GLY A 116 7.99 -6.05 1.36
N CYS A 117 8.22 -4.92 0.70
CA CYS A 117 7.74 -3.62 1.16
C CYS A 117 7.16 -2.77 0.02
N TRP A 118 6.26 -1.85 0.38
CA TRP A 118 5.71 -0.85 -0.52
C TRP A 118 6.68 0.33 -0.61
N VAL A 119 7.14 0.66 -1.82
CA VAL A 119 8.15 1.71 -2.08
C VAL A 119 7.82 2.59 -3.27
#